data_AF-A0A925NXU0-F1
#
_entry.id   AF-A0A925NXU0-F1
#
_cell.length_a   1.000
_cell.length_b   1.000
_cell.length_c   1.000
_cell.angle_alpha   90.00
_cell.angle_beta   90.00
_cell.angle_gamma   90.00
#
_symmetry.space_group_name_H-M   'P 1'
#
loop_
_entity.id
_entity.type
_entity.pdbx_description
1 polymer ?
#
loop_
_entity_poly.entity_id
_entity_poly.type
_entity_poly.pdbx_seq_one_letter_code
_entity_poly.pdbx_strand_id
1 'polypeptide(L)'
;HVYTLKKGTRGRPDINNAFIHSTIFAGGIFANQQEIDSKYILVPFDFAKELFQMGGNVSAVEIGLQKGFSDKQVKEEIAKVLGSRFTVKTQFEQHELFYKVMESEKWAIFFILGFVLIIASFNILGSLSMLIIDKKSDIIILQSMGANQQLIRTIFLFEGWMISIIGALLGLILGIFICWIQIEFGILKVPGNDGSFIFSSYPVEIRLTDLVSIFLLVSGIGFLAAWYPIRFISGKYLKS
;
A
#
# COMPACT_ATOMS: atom_id res chain seq x y z
N HIS A 1 -37.76 -11.95 12.86
CA HIS A 1 -37.62 -13.29 13.46
C HIS A 1 -36.22 -13.80 13.19
N VAL A 2 -35.52 -14.30 14.20
CA VAL A 2 -34.16 -14.86 14.05
C VAL A 2 -34.22 -16.36 14.26
N TYR A 3 -33.63 -17.13 13.36
CA TYR A 3 -33.65 -18.60 13.38
C TYR A 3 -32.23 -19.14 13.60
N THR A 4 -32.11 -20.18 14.42
CA THR A 4 -30.86 -20.92 14.58
C THR A 4 -31.11 -22.42 14.58
N LEU A 5 -30.11 -23.18 14.15
CA LEU A 5 -30.14 -24.63 14.15
C LEU A 5 -29.94 -25.17 15.57
N LYS A 6 -30.79 -26.09 15.99
CA LYS A 6 -30.66 -26.76 17.28
C LYS A 6 -29.41 -27.64 17.30
N LYS A 7 -28.42 -27.30 18.13
CA LYS A 7 -27.21 -28.12 18.31
C LYS A 7 -27.55 -29.36 19.15
N GLY A 8 -27.29 -30.56 18.61
CA GLY A 8 -27.32 -31.82 19.39
C GLY A 8 -28.27 -32.92 18.90
N THR A 9 -28.99 -32.76 17.79
CA THR A 9 -29.85 -33.83 17.24
C THR A 9 -29.02 -34.89 16.50
N ARG A 10 -28.61 -35.95 17.21
CA ARG A 10 -28.17 -37.21 16.57
C ARG A 10 -29.41 -37.93 16.04
N GLY A 11 -29.75 -37.68 14.78
CA GLY A 11 -30.89 -38.29 14.09
C GLY A 11 -31.28 -37.53 12.83
N ARG A 12 -32.15 -38.11 11.99
CA ARG A 12 -32.72 -37.45 10.81
C ARG A 12 -33.36 -36.12 11.23
N PRO A 13 -32.95 -34.96 10.68
CA PRO A 13 -33.55 -33.68 11.04
C PRO A 13 -35.01 -33.64 10.59
N ASP A 14 -35.93 -33.57 11.54
CA ASP A 14 -37.34 -33.28 11.30
C ASP A 14 -37.47 -31.77 11.01
N ILE A 15 -37.94 -31.42 9.81
CA ILE A 15 -37.99 -30.04 9.29
C ILE A 15 -38.80 -29.13 10.22
N ASN A 16 -39.79 -29.69 10.92
CA ASN A 16 -40.67 -28.93 11.81
C ASN A 16 -40.04 -28.61 13.19
N ASN A 17 -38.95 -29.28 13.59
CA ASN A 17 -38.37 -29.16 14.94
C ASN A 17 -36.85 -28.89 14.95
N ALA A 18 -36.28 -28.60 13.78
CA ALA A 18 -34.85 -28.36 13.59
C ALA A 18 -34.39 -26.95 14.00
N PHE A 19 -35.32 -26.00 14.12
CA PHE A 19 -35.01 -24.58 14.31
C PHE A 19 -35.56 -24.03 15.63
N ILE A 20 -34.71 -23.29 16.34
CA ILE A 20 -35.12 -22.45 17.47
C ILE A 20 -35.34 -21.06 16.90
N HIS A 21 -36.47 -20.45 17.24
CA HIS A 21 -36.82 -19.11 16.79
C HIS A 21 -37.13 -18.24 17.99
N SER A 22 -36.70 -16.98 17.92
CA SER A 22 -37.12 -15.96 18.86
C SER A 22 -37.33 -14.63 18.13
N THR A 23 -38.13 -13.77 18.72
CA THR A 23 -38.54 -12.49 18.12
C THR A 23 -37.95 -11.36 18.92
N ILE A 24 -37.23 -10.48 18.24
CA ILE A 24 -36.68 -9.24 18.78
C ILE A 24 -37.00 -8.11 17.80
N PHE A 25 -37.33 -6.93 18.33
CA PHE A 25 -37.56 -5.73 17.52
C PHE A 25 -36.23 -5.09 17.14
N ALA A 26 -36.14 -4.55 15.94
CA ALA A 26 -34.95 -3.84 15.48
C ALA A 26 -34.84 -2.48 16.21
N GLY A 27 -33.77 -2.29 16.98
CA GLY A 27 -33.50 -1.04 17.71
C GLY A 27 -32.71 0.00 16.91
N GLY A 28 -32.08 -0.42 15.81
CA GLY A 28 -31.25 0.44 14.96
C GLY A 28 -30.64 -0.33 13.80
N ILE A 29 -30.08 0.41 12.86
CA ILE A 29 -29.34 -0.12 11.71
C ILE A 29 -27.92 0.41 11.82
N PHE A 30 -26.93 -0.47 11.71
CA PHE A 30 -25.54 -0.08 11.56
C PHE A 30 -25.12 -0.28 10.10
N ALA A 31 -24.25 0.59 9.61
CA ALA A 31 -23.65 0.48 8.28
C ALA A 31 -22.15 0.73 8.43
N ASN A 32 -21.33 -0.26 8.08
CA ASN A 32 -19.88 -0.16 8.22
C ASN A 32 -19.14 -0.75 7.02
N GLN A 33 -19.24 -2.07 6.86
CA GLN A 33 -18.54 -2.83 5.83
C GLN A 33 -19.53 -3.82 5.23
N GLN A 34 -19.63 -3.91 3.91
CA GLN A 34 -20.61 -4.79 3.25
C GLN A 34 -20.51 -6.25 3.71
N GLU A 35 -19.29 -6.73 3.98
CA GLU A 35 -19.05 -8.06 4.57
C GLU A 35 -19.59 -8.19 5.99
N ILE A 36 -19.55 -7.13 6.79
CA ILE A 36 -20.06 -7.13 8.16
C ILE A 36 -21.58 -7.00 8.15
N ASP A 37 -22.09 -6.04 7.38
CA ASP A 37 -23.51 -5.69 7.31
C ASP A 37 -24.35 -6.84 6.73
N SER A 38 -23.78 -7.62 5.81
CA SER A 38 -24.47 -8.78 5.22
C SER A 38 -24.41 -10.03 6.10
N LYS A 39 -23.51 -10.07 7.10
CA LYS A 39 -23.18 -11.31 7.83
C LYS A 39 -23.54 -11.27 9.31
N TYR A 40 -23.57 -10.09 9.94
CA TYR A 40 -23.76 -9.97 11.37
C TYR A 40 -25.07 -9.26 11.71
N ILE A 41 -25.69 -9.73 12.79
CA ILE A 41 -26.80 -9.06 13.45
C ILE A 41 -26.39 -8.91 14.91
N LEU A 42 -26.43 -7.68 15.42
CA LEU A 42 -26.13 -7.38 16.81
C LEU A 42 -27.40 -7.53 17.65
N VAL A 43 -27.34 -8.39 18.66
CA VAL A 43 -28.45 -8.64 19.59
C VAL A 43 -27.92 -8.61 21.03
N PRO A 44 -28.77 -8.32 22.02
CA PRO A 44 -28.40 -8.44 23.42
C PRO A 44 -27.86 -9.84 23.75
N PHE A 45 -26.84 -9.91 24.61
CA PHE A 45 -26.16 -11.16 24.94
C PHE A 45 -27.12 -12.21 25.54
N ASP A 46 -28.02 -11.79 26.43
CA ASP A 46 -28.99 -12.70 27.07
C ASP A 46 -29.91 -13.35 26.03
N PHE A 47 -30.37 -12.58 25.04
CA PHE A 47 -31.17 -13.09 23.92
C PHE A 47 -30.39 -14.10 23.08
N ALA A 48 -29.13 -13.81 22.73
CA ALA A 48 -28.30 -14.74 21.98
C ALA A 48 -28.06 -16.05 22.76
N LYS A 49 -27.82 -15.95 24.07
CA LYS A 49 -27.58 -17.09 24.96
C LYS A 49 -28.78 -18.03 25.04
N GLU A 50 -29.99 -17.48 25.15
CA GLU A 50 -31.24 -18.26 25.10
C GLU A 50 -31.46 -18.87 23.73
N LEU A 51 -31.29 -18.08 22.66
CA LEU A 51 -31.50 -18.51 21.28
C LEU A 51 -30.59 -19.67 20.89
N PHE A 52 -29.29 -19.58 21.20
CA PHE A 52 -28.29 -20.61 20.89
C PHE A 52 -28.19 -21.72 21.93
N GLN A 53 -28.99 -21.67 23.01
CA GLN A 53 -28.97 -22.64 24.11
C GLN A 53 -27.57 -22.84 24.72
N MET A 54 -26.81 -21.74 24.85
CA MET A 54 -25.39 -21.80 25.22
C MET A 54 -25.13 -21.91 26.72
N GLY A 55 -26.16 -21.81 27.57
CA GLY A 55 -26.00 -21.87 29.03
C GLY A 55 -24.99 -20.82 29.50
N GLY A 56 -24.00 -21.20 30.30
CA GLY A 56 -22.93 -20.30 30.76
C GLY A 56 -21.74 -20.11 29.81
N ASN A 57 -21.74 -20.76 28.64
CA ASN A 57 -20.58 -20.80 27.75
C ASN A 57 -20.59 -19.66 26.72
N VAL A 58 -19.40 -19.18 26.37
CA VAL A 58 -19.19 -18.12 25.37
C VAL A 58 -18.26 -18.66 24.27
N SER A 59 -18.54 -18.33 23.00
CA SER A 59 -17.70 -18.75 21.87
C SER A 59 -16.37 -17.99 21.80
N ALA A 60 -16.41 -16.68 21.96
CA ALA A 60 -15.27 -15.78 21.84
C ALA A 60 -15.48 -14.55 22.72
N VAL A 61 -14.38 -14.00 23.23
CA VAL A 61 -14.37 -12.75 23.98
C VAL A 61 -13.47 -11.79 23.20
N GLU A 62 -14.04 -10.66 22.82
CA GLU A 62 -13.30 -9.57 22.16
C GLU A 62 -12.86 -8.57 23.23
N ILE A 63 -11.58 -8.19 23.18
CA ILE A 63 -10.98 -7.27 24.15
C ILE A 63 -10.44 -6.08 23.37
N GLY A 64 -11.05 -4.91 23.60
CA GLY A 64 -10.56 -3.65 23.06
C GLY A 64 -9.38 -3.12 23.88
N LEU A 65 -8.26 -2.84 23.22
CA LEU A 65 -7.08 -2.27 23.88
C LEU A 65 -7.19 -0.75 23.97
N GLN A 66 -6.71 -0.18 25.08
CA GLN A 66 -6.57 1.28 25.21
C GLN A 66 -5.36 1.79 24.41
N LYS A 67 -5.37 3.08 24.04
CA LYS A 67 -4.26 3.70 23.30
C LYS A 67 -2.95 3.60 24.09
N GLY A 68 -1.88 3.16 23.43
CA GLY A 68 -0.53 3.08 24.01
C GLY A 68 -0.08 1.67 24.41
N PHE A 69 -0.96 0.67 24.35
CA PHE A 69 -0.60 -0.74 24.57
C PHE A 69 -0.26 -1.43 23.25
N SER A 70 0.72 -2.34 23.27
CA SER A 70 1.08 -3.15 22.09
C SER A 70 0.26 -4.43 22.04
N ASP A 71 -0.41 -4.68 20.92
CA ASP A 71 -1.21 -5.89 20.65
C ASP A 71 -0.45 -7.18 20.96
N LYS A 72 0.84 -7.22 20.62
CA LYS A 72 1.69 -8.40 20.81
C LYS A 72 1.98 -8.65 22.29
N GLN A 73 2.28 -7.60 23.05
CA GLN A 73 2.57 -7.70 24.48
C GLN A 73 1.33 -8.15 25.25
N VAL A 74 0.18 -7.53 24.96
CA VAL A 74 -1.08 -7.88 25.64
C VAL A 74 -1.53 -9.30 25.27
N LYS A 75 -1.34 -9.72 24.01
CA LYS A 75 -1.57 -11.13 23.61
C LYS A 75 -0.76 -12.09 24.46
N GLU A 76 0.54 -11.84 24.64
CA GLU A 76 1.43 -12.71 25.41
C GLU A 76 1.02 -12.79 26.89
N GLU A 77 0.62 -11.67 27.50
CA GLU A 77 0.13 -11.65 28.88
C GLU A 77 -1.20 -12.41 29.04
N ILE A 78 -2.15 -12.18 28.15
CA ILE A 78 -3.45 -12.88 28.17
C ILE A 78 -3.27 -14.38 27.93
N ALA A 79 -2.38 -14.76 27.01
CA ALA A 79 -2.07 -16.16 26.74
C ALA A 79 -1.45 -16.86 27.95
N LYS A 80 -0.61 -16.16 28.72
CA LYS A 80 -0.04 -16.70 29.98
C LYS A 80 -1.11 -16.93 31.03
N VAL A 81 -2.09 -16.04 31.16
CA VAL A 81 -3.17 -16.14 32.15
C VAL A 81 -4.18 -17.23 31.78
N LEU A 82 -4.55 -17.34 30.50
CA LEU A 82 -5.57 -18.29 30.02
C LEU A 82 -5.03 -19.70 29.76
N GLY A 83 -3.71 -19.86 29.63
CA GLY A 83 -3.04 -21.12 29.35
C GLY A 83 -3.35 -21.68 27.95
N SER A 84 -3.13 -22.98 27.74
CA SER A 84 -3.23 -23.66 26.44
C SER A 84 -4.65 -24.05 26.00
N ARG A 85 -5.66 -23.79 26.84
CA ARG A 85 -7.07 -24.16 26.55
C ARG A 85 -7.75 -23.17 25.60
N PHE A 86 -7.20 -21.97 25.45
CA PHE A 86 -7.77 -20.90 24.63
C PHE A 86 -6.75 -20.43 23.58
N THR A 87 -7.23 -20.16 22.37
CA THR A 87 -6.42 -19.59 21.30
C THR A 87 -6.60 -18.08 21.28
N VAL A 88 -5.58 -17.34 21.71
CA VAL A 88 -5.57 -15.87 21.65
C VAL A 88 -5.07 -15.45 20.27
N LYS A 89 -5.93 -14.80 19.47
CA LYS A 89 -5.58 -14.26 18.16
C LYS A 89 -5.72 -12.74 18.15
N THR A 90 -4.72 -12.04 17.64
CA THR A 90 -4.84 -10.59 17.36
C THR A 90 -5.71 -10.35 16.13
N GLN A 91 -6.20 -9.13 15.96
CA GLN A 91 -6.94 -8.74 14.75
C GLN A 91 -6.13 -9.03 13.48
N PHE A 92 -4.82 -8.79 13.52
CA PHE A 92 -3.90 -9.09 12.42
C PHE A 92 -3.91 -10.57 12.03
N GLU A 93 -3.84 -11.47 13.01
CA GLU A 93 -3.84 -12.92 12.79
C GLU A 93 -5.21 -13.48 12.36
N GLN A 94 -6.30 -12.79 12.70
CA GLN A 94 -7.64 -13.14 12.20
C GLN A 94 -7.81 -12.83 10.72
N HIS A 95 -7.07 -11.83 10.21
CA HIS A 95 -7.11 -11.37 8.81
C HIS A 95 -5.78 -11.63 8.06
N GLU A 96 -5.01 -12.63 8.49
CA GLU A 96 -3.64 -12.89 7.98
C GLU A 96 -3.59 -13.02 6.44
N LEU A 97 -4.59 -13.64 5.81
CA LEU A 97 -4.64 -13.80 4.36
C LEU A 97 -4.79 -12.46 3.64
N PHE A 98 -5.65 -11.56 4.13
CA PHE A 98 -5.82 -10.22 3.58
C PHE A 98 -4.53 -9.40 3.70
N TYR A 99 -3.86 -9.47 4.86
CA TYR A 99 -2.59 -8.77 5.06
C TYR A 99 -1.47 -9.31 4.18
N LYS A 100 -1.33 -10.64 4.06
CA LYS A 100 -0.33 -11.27 3.19
C LYS A 100 -0.50 -10.89 1.72
N VAL A 101 -1.74 -10.85 1.24
CA VAL A 101 -2.04 -10.42 -0.13
C VAL A 101 -1.61 -8.96 -0.33
N MET A 102 -1.97 -8.07 0.58
CA MET A 102 -1.63 -6.65 0.49
C MET A 102 -0.11 -6.38 0.56
N GLU A 103 0.64 -7.14 1.37
CA GLU A 103 2.10 -7.07 1.36
C GLU A 103 2.69 -7.55 0.02
N SER A 104 2.21 -8.67 -0.51
CA SER A 104 2.70 -9.22 -1.78
C SER A 104 2.44 -8.28 -2.96
N GLU A 105 1.31 -7.56 -2.96
CA GLU A 105 0.96 -6.57 -3.98
C GLU A 105 1.92 -5.38 -3.96
N LYS A 106 2.27 -4.87 -2.77
CA LYS A 106 3.26 -3.80 -2.62
C LYS A 106 4.61 -4.19 -3.21
N TRP A 107 5.06 -5.42 -2.96
CA TRP A 107 6.31 -5.93 -3.55
C TRP A 107 6.25 -6.02 -5.07
N ALA A 108 5.13 -6.51 -5.63
CA ALA A 108 4.96 -6.59 -7.07
C ALA A 108 5.03 -5.21 -7.74
N ILE A 109 4.32 -4.22 -7.19
CA ILE A 109 4.35 -2.82 -7.66
C ILE A 109 5.76 -2.25 -7.55
N PHE A 110 6.46 -2.48 -6.44
CA PHE A 110 7.84 -2.04 -6.25
C PHE A 110 8.78 -2.58 -7.34
N PHE A 111 8.71 -3.87 -7.66
CA PHE A 111 9.52 -4.46 -8.72
C PHE A 111 9.19 -3.87 -10.10
N ILE A 112 7.91 -3.71 -10.44
CA ILE A 112 7.48 -3.10 -11.71
C ILE A 112 8.03 -1.68 -11.84
N LEU A 113 7.86 -0.84 -10.82
CA LEU A 113 8.38 0.53 -10.81
C LEU A 113 9.90 0.56 -10.92
N GLY A 114 10.60 -0.37 -10.25
CA GLY A 114 12.04 -0.54 -10.37
C GLY A 114 12.47 -0.83 -11.82
N PHE A 115 11.80 -1.75 -12.51
CA PHE A 115 12.09 -2.04 -13.92
C PHE A 115 11.84 -0.84 -14.84
N VAL A 116 10.72 -0.13 -14.66
CA VAL A 116 10.42 1.10 -15.42
C VAL A 116 11.53 2.14 -15.23
N LEU A 117 12.02 2.31 -14.00
CA LEU A 117 13.09 3.25 -13.68
C LEU A 117 14.43 2.84 -14.33
N ILE A 118 14.74 1.54 -14.40
CA ILE A 118 15.92 1.04 -15.11
C ILE A 118 15.82 1.34 -16.62
N ILE A 119 14.66 1.06 -17.24
CA ILE A 119 14.43 1.33 -18.66
C ILE A 119 14.56 2.84 -18.95
N ALA A 120 13.96 3.69 -18.11
CA ALA A 120 14.06 5.13 -18.22
C ALA A 120 15.52 5.61 -18.09
N SER A 121 16.28 5.03 -17.17
CA SER A 121 17.70 5.34 -16.99
C SER A 121 18.50 5.06 -18.27
N PHE A 122 18.33 3.87 -18.87
CA PHE A 122 18.99 3.54 -20.14
C PHE A 122 18.61 4.49 -21.28
N ASN A 123 17.36 4.95 -21.34
CA ASN A 123 16.92 5.92 -22.33
C ASN A 123 17.67 7.26 -22.18
N ILE A 124 17.79 7.76 -20.96
CA ILE A 124 18.58 8.97 -20.65
C ILE A 124 20.04 8.78 -21.07
N LEU A 125 20.63 7.60 -20.78
CA LEU A 125 22.01 7.30 -21.18
C LEU A 125 22.21 7.33 -22.70
N GLY A 126 21.28 6.74 -23.44
CA GLY A 126 21.32 6.74 -24.90
C GLY A 126 21.21 8.16 -25.46
N SER A 127 20.26 8.94 -24.96
CA SER A 127 20.06 10.34 -25.38
C SER A 127 21.29 11.21 -25.06
N LEU A 128 21.85 11.11 -23.85
CA LEU A 128 23.01 11.89 -23.45
C LEU A 128 24.26 11.49 -24.26
N SER A 129 24.44 10.19 -24.54
CA SER A 129 25.55 9.70 -25.37
C SER A 129 25.44 10.19 -26.81
N MET A 130 24.24 10.17 -27.39
CA MET A 130 23.99 10.72 -28.73
C MET A 130 24.31 12.22 -28.77
N LEU A 131 23.86 12.98 -27.76
CA LEU A 131 24.10 14.42 -27.67
C LEU A 131 25.59 14.76 -27.60
N ILE A 132 26.38 13.98 -26.84
CA ILE A 132 27.85 14.13 -26.79
C ILE A 132 28.47 13.87 -28.17
N ILE A 133 28.00 12.85 -28.90
CA ILE A 133 28.51 12.50 -30.23
C ILE A 133 28.17 13.60 -31.24
N ASP A 134 26.93 14.09 -31.24
CA ASP A 134 26.48 15.17 -32.13
C ASP A 134 27.26 16.48 -31.88
N LYS A 135 27.62 16.74 -30.62
CA LYS A 135 28.41 17.92 -30.21
C LYS A 135 29.93 17.71 -30.25
N LYS A 136 30.41 16.60 -30.80
CA LYS A 136 31.85 16.28 -30.85
C LYS A 136 32.68 17.35 -31.58
N SER A 137 32.18 17.92 -32.68
CA SER A 137 32.87 18.98 -33.43
C SER A 137 33.06 20.24 -32.58
N ASP A 138 32.01 20.66 -31.88
CA ASP A 138 32.00 21.85 -31.03
C ASP A 138 32.97 21.66 -29.84
N ILE A 139 33.01 20.43 -29.28
CA ILE A 139 33.95 20.05 -28.23
C ILE A 139 35.41 20.17 -28.70
N ILE A 140 35.73 19.76 -29.93
CA ILE A 140 37.09 19.84 -30.49
C ILE A 140 37.51 21.31 -30.70
N ILE A 141 36.58 22.18 -31.13
CA ILE A 141 36.85 23.62 -31.24
C ILE A 141 37.15 24.21 -29.87
N LEU A 142 36.34 23.90 -28.85
CA LEU A 142 36.59 24.34 -27.47
C LEU A 142 37.95 23.86 -26.93
N GLN A 143 38.31 22.59 -27.18
CA GLN A 143 39.63 22.07 -26.77
C GLN A 143 40.77 22.80 -27.46
N SER A 144 40.60 23.13 -28.75
CA SER A 144 41.58 23.90 -29.52
C SER A 144 41.73 25.35 -29.00
N MET A 145 40.71 25.87 -28.32
CA MET A 145 40.74 27.16 -27.61
C MET A 145 41.27 27.05 -26.16
N GLY A 146 41.74 25.88 -25.73
CA GLY A 146 42.31 25.66 -24.40
C GLY A 146 41.33 25.10 -23.35
N ALA A 147 40.14 24.67 -23.74
CA ALA A 147 39.19 24.06 -22.81
C ALA A 147 39.69 22.68 -22.32
N ASN A 148 39.78 22.52 -21.01
CA ASN A 148 40.18 21.28 -20.35
C ASN A 148 39.05 20.22 -20.42
N GLN A 149 39.38 18.93 -20.56
CA GLN A 149 38.44 17.80 -20.49
C GLN A 149 37.48 17.85 -19.28
N GLN A 150 37.93 18.43 -18.16
CA GLN A 150 37.10 18.61 -16.96
C GLN A 150 35.92 19.57 -17.20
N LEU A 151 36.13 20.63 -18.00
CA LEU A 151 35.06 21.58 -18.34
C LEU A 151 33.97 20.89 -19.15
N ILE A 152 34.36 20.09 -20.15
CA ILE A 152 33.44 19.35 -21.01
C ILE A 152 32.62 18.34 -20.19
N ARG A 153 33.26 17.59 -19.28
CA ARG A 153 32.54 16.68 -18.36
C ARG A 153 31.55 17.41 -17.48
N THR A 154 31.91 18.61 -17.00
CA THR A 154 31.05 19.40 -16.11
C THR A 154 29.81 19.93 -16.83
N ILE A 155 29.95 20.34 -18.09
CA ILE A 155 28.82 20.78 -18.93
C ILE A 155 27.81 19.62 -19.08
N PHE A 156 28.27 18.43 -19.46
CA PHE A 156 27.37 17.28 -19.63
C PHE A 156 26.77 16.78 -18.31
N LEU A 157 27.50 16.87 -17.19
CA LEU A 157 26.94 16.59 -15.87
C LEU A 157 25.84 17.59 -15.51
N PHE A 158 26.05 18.87 -15.79
CA PHE A 158 25.07 19.92 -15.51
C PHE A 158 23.80 19.74 -16.34
N GLU A 159 23.95 19.35 -17.61
CA GLU A 159 22.84 19.08 -18.51
C GLU A 159 22.03 17.86 -18.06
N GLY A 160 22.70 16.75 -17.71
CA GLY A 160 22.03 15.57 -17.13
C GLY A 160 21.32 15.86 -15.80
N TRP A 161 21.90 16.74 -14.98
CA TRP A 161 21.30 17.18 -13.72
C TRP A 161 20.07 18.06 -13.95
N MET A 162 20.13 19.01 -14.88
CA MET A 162 18.97 19.82 -15.27
C MET A 162 17.81 18.97 -15.78
N ILE A 163 18.08 17.99 -16.64
CA ILE A 163 17.06 17.07 -17.15
C ILE A 163 16.42 16.29 -15.99
N SER A 164 17.23 15.81 -15.04
CA SER A 164 16.74 15.08 -13.86
C SER A 164 15.87 15.94 -12.96
N ILE A 165 16.26 17.20 -12.71
CA ILE A 165 15.48 18.14 -11.89
C ILE A 165 14.15 18.49 -12.55
N ILE A 166 14.17 18.83 -13.84
CA ILE A 166 12.96 19.18 -14.59
C ILE A 166 12.01 17.98 -14.63
N GLY A 167 12.53 16.78 -14.88
CA GLY A 167 11.75 15.55 -14.83
C GLY A 167 11.14 15.28 -13.46
N ALA A 168 11.91 15.46 -12.38
CA ALA A 168 11.42 15.29 -11.01
C ALA A 168 10.33 16.32 -10.65
N LEU A 169 10.50 17.59 -11.03
CA LEU A 169 9.51 18.64 -10.81
C LEU A 169 8.21 18.36 -11.58
N LEU A 170 8.31 18.04 -12.87
CA LEU A 170 7.15 17.72 -13.70
C LEU A 170 6.43 16.45 -13.20
N GLY A 171 7.18 15.42 -12.81
CA GLY A 171 6.63 14.20 -12.24
C GLY A 171 5.90 14.46 -10.91
N LEU A 172 6.45 15.33 -10.06
CA LEU A 172 5.84 15.69 -8.78
C LEU A 172 4.55 16.51 -9.00
N ILE A 173 4.56 17.48 -9.91
CA ILE A 173 3.36 18.24 -10.29
C ILE A 173 2.28 17.31 -10.83
N LEU A 174 2.62 16.42 -11.76
CA LEU A 174 1.67 15.45 -12.31
C LEU A 174 1.15 14.49 -11.24
N GLY A 175 2.01 14.00 -10.36
CA GLY A 175 1.62 13.11 -9.26
C GLY A 175 0.65 13.77 -8.30
N ILE A 176 0.91 15.03 -7.89
CA ILE A 176 0.00 15.82 -7.07
C ILE A 176 -1.32 16.05 -7.82
N PHE A 177 -1.28 16.38 -9.10
CA PHE A 177 -2.48 16.62 -9.90
C PHE A 177 -3.36 15.37 -9.99
N ILE A 178 -2.76 14.19 -10.18
CA ILE A 178 -3.47 12.91 -10.17
C ILE A 178 -4.07 12.63 -8.78
N CYS A 179 -3.32 12.88 -7.70
CA CYS A 179 -3.84 12.72 -6.34
C CYS A 179 -5.01 13.66 -6.07
N TRP A 180 -4.92 14.91 -6.54
CA TRP A 180 -5.99 15.89 -6.40
C TRP A 180 -7.26 15.45 -7.16
N ILE A 181 -7.13 14.96 -8.39
CA ILE A 181 -8.24 14.36 -9.14
C ILE A 181 -8.85 13.18 -8.38
N GLN A 182 -8.01 12.33 -7.77
CA GLN A 182 -8.50 11.18 -7.00
C GLN A 182 -9.27 11.61 -5.74
N ILE A 183 -8.86 12.69 -5.07
CA ILE A 183 -9.56 13.24 -3.90
C ILE A 183 -10.90 13.85 -4.31
N GLU A 184 -10.94 14.61 -5.41
CA GLU A 184 -12.14 15.33 -5.86
C GLU A 184 -13.16 14.40 -6.54
N PHE A 185 -12.70 13.52 -7.42
CA PHE A 185 -13.57 12.68 -8.27
C PHE A 185 -13.68 11.23 -7.79
N GLY A 186 -12.79 10.78 -6.90
CA GLY A 186 -12.92 9.45 -6.30
C GLY A 186 -12.87 8.29 -7.31
N ILE A 187 -12.09 8.45 -8.39
CA ILE A 187 -12.10 7.57 -9.57
C ILE A 187 -11.77 6.11 -9.21
N LEU A 188 -10.76 5.91 -8.36
CA LEU A 188 -10.42 4.59 -7.82
C LEU A 188 -11.31 4.27 -6.61
N LYS A 189 -12.34 3.47 -6.87
CA LYS A 189 -13.23 2.89 -5.87
C LYS A 189 -12.60 1.60 -5.33
N VAL A 190 -12.76 1.34 -4.04
CA VAL A 190 -12.34 0.08 -3.43
C VAL A 190 -13.16 -1.07 -4.06
N PRO A 191 -12.55 -2.19 -4.48
CA PRO A 191 -13.28 -3.35 -4.97
C PRO A 191 -14.29 -3.85 -3.92
N GLY A 192 -15.56 -4.05 -4.29
CA GLY A 192 -16.65 -4.37 -3.34
C GLY A 192 -17.51 -3.16 -2.90
N ASN A 193 -17.42 -2.04 -3.62
CA ASN A 193 -18.10 -0.78 -3.30
C ASN A 193 -19.39 -0.57 -4.10
N ASP A 194 -20.35 -1.49 -3.96
CA ASP A 194 -21.72 -1.32 -4.48
C ASP A 194 -22.63 -0.66 -3.42
N GLY A 195 -22.24 0.51 -2.92
CA GLY A 195 -23.15 1.43 -2.22
C GLY A 195 -23.35 1.24 -0.70
N SER A 196 -22.45 0.59 0.02
CA SER A 196 -22.59 0.34 1.48
C SER A 196 -21.53 0.98 2.39
N PHE A 197 -20.53 1.64 1.81
CA PHE A 197 -19.48 2.31 2.58
C PHE A 197 -19.68 3.83 2.59
N ILE A 198 -19.56 4.44 3.76
CA ILE A 198 -19.57 5.91 3.95
C ILE A 198 -18.33 6.56 3.30
N PHE A 199 -17.28 5.78 3.01
CA PHE A 199 -16.09 6.22 2.27
C PHE A 199 -16.07 5.58 0.87
N SER A 200 -16.40 6.35 -0.16
CA SER A 200 -16.60 5.89 -1.54
C SER A 200 -15.30 5.73 -2.36
N SER A 201 -14.14 6.10 -1.81
CA SER A 201 -12.87 6.13 -2.54
C SER A 201 -11.68 5.81 -1.63
N TYR A 202 -10.60 5.28 -2.20
CA TYR A 202 -9.36 5.02 -1.45
C TYR A 202 -8.86 6.36 -0.89
N PRO A 203 -8.79 6.56 0.44
CA PRO A 203 -8.41 7.85 1.01
C PRO A 203 -6.92 8.09 0.75
N VAL A 204 -6.62 9.05 -0.13
CA VAL A 204 -5.25 9.47 -0.46
C VAL A 204 -4.92 10.68 0.40
N GLU A 205 -3.93 10.52 1.29
CA GLU A 205 -3.40 11.62 2.09
C GLU A 205 -2.06 12.07 1.48
N ILE A 206 -1.99 13.32 1.00
CA ILE A 206 -0.75 13.89 0.47
C ILE A 206 0.08 14.40 1.65
N ARG A 207 1.14 13.67 2.00
CA ARG A 207 2.09 14.09 3.04
C ARG A 207 3.30 14.79 2.43
N LEU A 208 3.60 15.98 2.93
CA LEU A 208 4.77 16.78 2.53
C LEU A 208 6.09 16.01 2.70
N THR A 209 6.21 15.20 3.74
CA THR A 209 7.38 14.34 3.98
C THR A 209 7.62 13.37 2.83
N ASP A 210 6.55 12.81 2.26
CA ASP A 210 6.62 11.80 1.22
C ASP A 210 6.99 12.45 -0.12
N LEU A 211 6.42 13.62 -0.41
CA LEU A 211 6.79 14.43 -1.57
C LEU A 211 8.27 14.82 -1.58
N VAL A 212 8.79 15.32 -0.46
CA VAL A 212 10.21 15.70 -0.32
C VAL A 212 11.11 14.46 -0.44
N SER A 213 10.71 13.35 0.18
CA SER A 213 11.47 12.09 0.11
C SER A 213 11.55 11.56 -1.32
N ILE A 214 10.43 11.53 -2.05
CA ILE A 214 10.38 11.10 -3.46
C ILE A 214 11.25 12.01 -4.33
N PHE A 215 11.14 13.33 -4.15
CA PHE A 215 11.95 14.29 -4.90
C PHE A 215 13.45 14.05 -4.71
N LEU A 216 13.90 13.88 -3.46
CA LEU A 216 15.30 13.59 -3.15
C LEU A 216 15.76 12.25 -3.72
N LEU A 217 14.91 11.21 -3.64
CA LEU A 217 15.22 9.87 -4.11
C LEU A 217 15.37 9.85 -5.64
N VAL A 218 14.42 10.44 -6.37
CA VAL A 218 14.45 10.53 -7.83
C VAL A 218 15.61 11.40 -8.31
N SER A 219 15.83 12.55 -7.67
CA SER A 219 16.95 13.44 -8.01
C SER A 219 18.31 12.75 -7.75
N GLY A 220 18.43 12.02 -6.64
CA GLY A 220 19.62 11.25 -6.30
C GLY A 220 19.89 10.12 -7.29
N ILE A 221 18.86 9.35 -7.67
CA ILE A 221 18.98 8.29 -8.69
C ILE A 221 19.35 8.88 -10.05
N GLY A 222 18.68 9.97 -10.49
CA GLY A 222 18.96 10.63 -11.76
C GLY A 222 20.40 11.15 -11.82
N PHE A 223 20.89 11.74 -10.72
CA PHE A 223 22.27 12.16 -10.60
C PHE A 223 23.26 10.98 -10.68
N LEU A 224 23.00 9.87 -9.98
CA LEU A 224 23.83 8.66 -10.05
C LEU A 224 23.84 8.05 -11.46
N ALA A 225 22.68 7.99 -12.11
CA ALA A 225 22.54 7.50 -13.48
C ALA A 225 23.30 8.37 -14.48
N ALA A 226 23.31 9.70 -14.33
CA ALA A 226 24.11 10.60 -15.17
C ALA A 226 25.61 10.53 -14.86
N TRP A 227 25.98 10.33 -13.59
CA TRP A 227 27.38 10.30 -13.16
C TRP A 227 28.13 9.03 -13.57
N TYR A 228 27.48 7.86 -13.44
CA TYR A 228 28.11 6.55 -13.70
C TYR A 228 28.72 6.40 -15.12
N PRO A 229 28.01 6.73 -16.22
CA PRO A 229 28.52 6.65 -17.59
C PRO A 229 29.53 7.74 -17.88
N ILE A 230 29.37 8.96 -17.35
CA ILE A 230 30.34 10.04 -17.60
C ILE A 230 31.69 9.67 -17.01
N ARG A 231 31.74 8.95 -15.88
CA ARG A 231 32.98 8.44 -15.29
C ARG A 231 33.55 7.24 -16.08
N PHE A 232 32.70 6.36 -16.59
CA PHE A 232 33.12 5.14 -17.31
C PHE A 232 33.53 5.40 -18.77
N ILE A 233 32.76 6.20 -19.52
CA ILE A 233 32.96 6.53 -20.95
C ILE A 233 34.14 7.51 -21.12
N SER A 234 34.31 8.42 -20.17
CA SER A 234 35.47 9.32 -20.09
C SER A 234 36.83 8.65 -20.12
N GLY A 235 36.94 7.44 -19.55
CA GLY A 235 38.22 6.73 -19.49
C GLY A 235 38.61 6.13 -20.83
N LYS A 236 37.65 5.90 -21.75
CA LYS A 236 37.85 5.10 -22.95
C LYS A 236 38.01 5.93 -24.23
N TYR A 237 37.37 7.11 -24.33
CA TYR A 237 37.38 7.93 -25.55
C TYR A 237 38.30 9.15 -25.50
N LEU A 238 38.84 9.49 -24.33
CA LEU A 238 39.73 10.65 -24.13
C LEU A 238 41.22 10.27 -24.11
N LYS A 239 41.54 9.04 -24.54
CA LYS A 239 42.90 8.50 -24.55
C LYS A 239 43.38 8.05 -25.93
N SER A 240 42.72 8.46 -27.00
CA SER A 240 43.16 8.21 -28.37
C SER A 240 43.13 9.48 -29.21
#